data_AF-A0A9D7NDK2-F1
#
_entry.id   AF-A0A9D7NDK2-F1
#
_cell.length_a   1.000
_cell.length_b   1.000
_cell.length_c   1.000
_cell.angle_alpha   90.00
_cell.angle_beta   90.00
_cell.angle_gamma   90.00
#
_symmetry.space_group_name_H-M   'P 1'
#
loop_
_entity.id
_entity.type
_entity.pdbx_description
1 polymer ?
#
loop_
_entity_poly.entity_id
_entity_poly.type
_entity_poly.pdbx_seq_one_letter_code
_entity_poly.pdbx_strand_id
1 'polypeptide(L)'
;MKLSNLGIQGSEEVVIIPLKALQLLNAIISNMAQGKSIALMPTDAEVSTQQAAEILNVSRPHVIKLLEKGEIPHKKVGSHRRILLQDVLKYEANFKSDRRKKLDYLAKEAQHLNMGYE
;
A
#
# COMPACT_ATOMS: atom_id res chain seq x y z
N MET A 1 -4.69 -14.52 -22.83
CA MET A 1 -5.35 -13.68 -21.81
C MET A 1 -6.70 -14.33 -21.53
N LYS A 2 -6.97 -14.78 -20.29
CA LYS A 2 -8.26 -15.39 -19.94
C LYS A 2 -9.28 -14.28 -19.70
N LEU A 3 -10.45 -14.39 -20.33
CA LEU A 3 -11.56 -13.44 -20.21
C LEU A 3 -12.68 -14.08 -19.38
N SER A 4 -13.46 -13.27 -18.71
CA SER A 4 -14.60 -13.69 -17.88
C SER A 4 -15.79 -12.78 -18.15
N ASN A 5 -16.99 -13.35 -18.12
CA ASN A 5 -18.23 -12.63 -18.32
C ASN A 5 -18.76 -12.14 -16.96
N LEU A 6 -19.18 -10.88 -16.90
CA LEU A 6 -19.79 -10.27 -15.72
C LEU A 6 -21.21 -9.82 -16.09
N GLY A 7 -22.21 -10.31 -15.35
CA GLY A 7 -23.60 -9.88 -15.50
C GLY A 7 -23.93 -8.77 -14.51
N ILE A 8 -24.70 -7.77 -14.94
CA ILE A 8 -25.19 -6.68 -14.08
C ILE A 8 -26.61 -7.03 -13.64
N GLN A 9 -26.84 -7.14 -12.33
CA GLN A 9 -28.18 -7.46 -11.82
C GLN A 9 -29.20 -6.38 -12.22
N GLY A 10 -30.28 -6.79 -12.89
CA GLY A 10 -31.29 -5.87 -13.45
C GLY A 10 -31.04 -5.41 -14.89
N SER A 11 -30.01 -5.94 -15.56
CA SER A 11 -29.71 -5.72 -16.97
C SER A 11 -29.39 -7.06 -17.66
N GLU A 12 -29.71 -7.18 -18.95
CA GLU A 12 -29.24 -8.30 -19.80
C GLU A 12 -27.81 -8.07 -20.32
N GLU A 13 -27.21 -6.93 -19.99
CA GLU A 13 -25.86 -6.58 -20.41
C GLU A 13 -24.80 -7.46 -19.73
N VAL A 14 -23.99 -8.10 -20.57
CA VAL A 14 -22.84 -8.92 -20.15
C VAL A 14 -21.57 -8.21 -20.57
N VAL A 15 -20.72 -7.88 -19.58
CA VAL A 15 -19.43 -7.24 -19.83
C VAL A 15 -18.33 -8.30 -19.82
N ILE A 16 -17.53 -8.35 -20.89
CA ILE A 16 -16.36 -9.23 -20.97
C ILE A 16 -15.16 -8.49 -20.40
N ILE A 17 -14.56 -9.04 -19.34
CA ILE A 17 -13.40 -8.43 -18.68
C ILE A 17 -12.20 -9.39 -18.61
N PRO A 18 -10.96 -8.87 -18.52
CA PRO A 18 -9.79 -9.69 -18.23
C PRO A 18 -9.86 -10.35 -16.86
N LEU A 19 -9.32 -11.56 -16.72
CA LEU A 19 -9.28 -12.26 -15.44
C LEU A 19 -8.61 -11.44 -14.32
N LYS A 20 -7.56 -10.68 -14.65
CA LYS A 20 -6.90 -9.77 -13.69
C LYS A 20 -7.83 -8.67 -13.19
N ALA A 21 -8.70 -8.14 -14.04
CA ALA A 21 -9.68 -7.12 -13.64
C ALA A 21 -10.75 -7.71 -12.72
N LEU A 22 -11.20 -8.94 -12.99
CA LEU A 22 -12.12 -9.66 -12.10
C LEU A 22 -11.51 -9.90 -10.71
N GLN A 23 -10.24 -10.29 -10.65
CA GLN A 23 -9.52 -10.46 -9.38
C GLN A 23 -9.44 -9.15 -8.58
N LEU A 24 -9.18 -8.03 -9.27
CA LEU A 24 -9.19 -6.70 -8.65
C LEU A 24 -10.58 -6.33 -8.11
N LEU A 25 -11.64 -6.55 -8.90
CA LEU A 25 -13.03 -6.32 -8.48
C LEU A 25 -13.39 -7.13 -7.22
N ASN A 26 -13.01 -8.40 -7.15
CA ASN A 26 -13.24 -9.22 -5.97
C ASN A 26 -12.55 -8.67 -4.72
N ALA A 27 -11.31 -8.18 -4.87
CA ALA A 27 -10.60 -7.55 -3.76
C ALA A 27 -11.26 -6.23 -3.32
N ILE A 28 -11.75 -5.43 -4.26
CA ILE A 28 -12.48 -4.19 -3.98
C ILE A 28 -13.77 -4.50 -3.21
N ILE A 29 -14.61 -5.38 -3.74
CA ILE A 29 -15.90 -5.76 -3.13
C ILE A 29 -15.67 -6.34 -1.73
N SER A 30 -14.65 -7.20 -1.55
CA SER A 30 -14.32 -7.79 -0.25
C SER A 30 -13.93 -6.74 0.80
N ASN A 31 -13.17 -5.72 0.41
CA ASN A 31 -12.82 -4.62 1.30
C ASN A 31 -14.04 -3.72 1.61
N MET A 32 -14.89 -3.44 0.61
CA MET A 32 -16.13 -2.69 0.82
C MET A 32 -17.09 -3.41 1.78
N ALA A 33 -17.24 -4.72 1.64
CA ALA A 33 -18.06 -5.54 2.54
C ALA A 33 -17.56 -5.51 4.00
N GLN A 34 -16.28 -5.23 4.23
CA GLN A 34 -15.69 -5.04 5.55
C GLN A 34 -15.76 -3.58 6.05
N GLY A 35 -16.45 -2.69 5.32
CA GLY A 35 -16.53 -1.26 5.65
C GLY A 35 -15.22 -0.49 5.44
N LYS A 36 -14.25 -1.06 4.72
CA LYS A 36 -12.98 -0.38 4.44
C LYS A 36 -13.16 0.59 3.28
N SER A 37 -12.71 1.82 3.46
CA SER A 37 -12.61 2.80 2.38
C SER A 37 -11.52 2.39 1.39
N ILE A 38 -11.78 2.54 0.10
CA ILE A 38 -10.86 2.15 -0.98
C ILE A 38 -10.67 3.34 -1.91
N ALA A 39 -9.43 3.66 -2.24
CA ALA A 39 -9.07 4.65 -3.23
C ALA A 39 -8.38 3.95 -4.43
N LEU A 40 -8.87 4.22 -5.63
CA LEU A 40 -8.19 3.87 -6.87
C LEU A 40 -7.40 5.09 -7.35
N MET A 41 -6.08 4.94 -7.46
CA MET A 41 -5.19 6.01 -7.90
C MET A 41 -4.27 5.49 -9.01
N PRO A 42 -4.05 6.27 -10.08
CA PRO A 42 -2.99 6.00 -11.04
C PRO A 42 -1.62 5.85 -10.35
N THR A 43 -0.75 5.00 -10.86
CA THR A 43 0.57 4.75 -10.26
C THR A 43 1.49 5.97 -10.32
N ASP A 44 1.29 6.84 -11.31
CA ASP A 44 1.97 8.11 -11.53
C ASP A 44 1.29 9.27 -10.79
N ALA A 45 0.22 9.00 -10.03
CA ALA A 45 -0.43 10.02 -9.22
C ALA A 45 0.50 10.57 -8.14
N GLU A 46 0.35 11.87 -7.87
CA GLU A 46 1.00 12.53 -6.76
C GLU A 46 0.11 12.52 -5.53
N VAL A 47 0.70 12.13 -4.40
CA VAL A 47 0.06 12.13 -3.10
C VAL A 47 0.61 13.24 -2.21
N SER A 48 -0.25 13.73 -1.33
CA SER A 48 0.14 14.62 -0.24
C SER A 48 0.94 13.87 0.84
N THR A 49 1.62 14.60 1.71
CA THR A 49 2.27 14.02 2.89
C THR A 49 1.29 13.35 3.85
N GLN A 50 0.03 13.76 3.85
CA GLN A 50 -1.02 13.15 4.66
C GLN A 50 -1.40 11.78 4.09
N GLN A 51 -1.70 11.71 2.80
CA GLN A 51 -2.01 10.45 2.11
C GLN A 51 -0.83 9.46 2.16
N ALA A 52 0.40 9.95 2.00
CA ALA A 52 1.58 9.11 2.16
C ALA A 52 1.71 8.55 3.58
N ALA A 53 1.32 9.30 4.60
CA ALA A 53 1.33 8.84 5.99
C ALA A 53 0.30 7.74 6.24
N GLU A 54 -0.89 7.89 5.65
CA GLU A 54 -1.96 6.87 5.68
C GLU A 54 -1.51 5.59 4.97
N ILE A 55 -0.88 5.69 3.79
CA ILE A 55 -0.36 4.54 3.04
C ILE A 55 0.72 3.81 3.83
N LEU A 56 1.66 4.55 4.43
CA LEU A 56 2.77 3.97 5.20
C LEU A 56 2.37 3.55 6.62
N ASN A 57 1.13 3.84 7.04
CA ASN A 57 0.62 3.64 8.41
C ASN A 57 1.54 4.25 9.49
N VAL A 58 1.94 5.50 9.28
CA VAL A 58 2.81 6.28 10.19
C VAL A 58 2.24 7.69 10.39
N SER A 59 2.84 8.48 11.27
CA SER A 59 2.44 9.87 11.45
C SER A 59 2.93 10.77 10.30
N ARG A 60 2.15 11.79 9.93
CA ARG A 60 2.56 12.79 8.93
C ARG A 60 3.91 13.47 9.26
N PRO A 61 4.23 13.83 10.51
CA PRO A 61 5.56 14.34 10.86
C PRO A 61 6.69 13.35 10.55
N HIS A 62 6.45 12.05 10.68
CA HIS A 62 7.44 11.04 10.30
C HIS A 62 7.71 11.07 8.79
N VAL A 63 6.66 11.13 7.96
CA VAL A 63 6.82 11.28 6.51
C VAL A 63 7.62 12.53 6.16
N ILE A 64 7.32 13.68 6.79
CA ILE A 64 8.08 14.92 6.55
C ILE A 64 9.57 14.73 6.84
N LYS A 65 9.93 14.07 7.95
CA LYS A 65 11.33 13.75 8.27
C LYS A 65 11.99 12.87 7.22
N LEU A 66 11.28 11.89 6.67
CA LEU A 66 11.80 11.04 5.57
C LEU A 66 12.07 11.87 4.32
N LEU A 67 11.17 12.79 3.97
CA LEU A 67 11.34 13.69 2.83
C LEU A 67 12.53 14.64 3.01
N GLU A 68 12.71 15.19 4.21
CA GLU A 68 13.82 16.10 4.53
C GLU A 68 15.17 15.38 4.55
N LYS A 69 15.18 14.08 4.88
CA LYS A 69 16.37 13.22 4.79
C LYS A 69 16.67 12.73 3.38
N GLY A 70 15.76 12.92 2.43
CA GLY A 70 15.91 12.44 1.05
C GLY A 70 15.62 10.94 0.87
N GLU A 71 15.04 10.28 1.87
CA GLU A 71 14.71 8.84 1.84
C GLU A 71 13.59 8.51 0.84
N ILE A 72 12.71 9.48 0.59
CA ILE A 72 11.65 9.39 -0.41
C ILE A 72 11.73 10.64 -1.30
N PRO A 73 11.86 10.47 -2.63
CA PRO A 73 11.80 11.58 -3.57
C PRO A 73 10.51 12.38 -3.42
N HIS A 74 10.61 13.70 -3.50
CA HIS A 74 9.44 14.58 -3.51
C HIS A 74 9.74 15.85 -4.29
N LYS A 75 8.68 16.54 -4.70
CA LYS A 75 8.77 17.90 -5.23
C LYS A 75 7.96 18.86 -4.38
N LYS A 76 8.30 20.14 -4.48
CA LYS A 76 7.47 21.23 -3.93
C LYS A 76 6.59 21.80 -5.05
N VAL A 77 5.31 21.99 -4.73
CA VAL A 77 4.34 22.70 -5.56
C VAL A 77 3.78 23.83 -4.70
N GLY A 78 4.28 25.05 -4.95
CA GLY A 78 4.13 26.16 -4.00
C GLY A 78 4.68 25.79 -2.62
N SER A 79 3.86 25.96 -1.58
CA SER A 79 4.21 25.63 -0.19
C SER A 79 4.02 24.16 0.17
N HIS A 80 3.42 23.35 -0.70
CA HIS A 80 3.09 21.95 -0.41
C HIS A 80 4.10 20.98 -1.02
N ARG A 81 4.34 19.87 -0.33
CA ARG A 81 5.12 18.73 -0.85
C ARG A 81 4.21 17.74 -1.55
N ARG A 82 4.65 17.25 -2.70
CA ARG A 82 4.02 16.19 -3.49
C ARG A 82 5.00 15.04 -3.68
N ILE A 83 4.50 13.83 -3.49
CA ILE A 83 5.28 12.60 -3.57
C ILE A 83 4.63 11.73 -4.64
N LEU A 84 5.39 11.11 -5.55
CA LEU A 84 4.79 10.14 -6.46
C LEU A 84 4.37 8.90 -5.67
N LEU A 85 3.16 8.38 -5.94
CA LEU A 85 2.64 7.20 -5.26
C LEU A 85 3.61 6.01 -5.37
N GLN A 86 4.19 5.80 -6.55
CA GLN A 86 5.19 4.74 -6.77
C GLN A 86 6.38 4.82 -5.81
N ASP A 87 6.83 6.03 -5.45
CA ASP A 87 7.98 6.23 -4.56
C ASP A 87 7.62 5.91 -3.11
N VAL A 88 6.39 6.24 -2.69
CA VAL A 88 5.85 5.84 -1.38
C VAL A 88 5.78 4.31 -1.28
N LEU A 89 5.22 3.65 -2.30
CA LEU A 89 5.07 2.19 -2.31
C LEU A 89 6.43 1.47 -2.36
N LYS A 90 7.41 2.03 -3.11
CA LYS A 90 8.78 1.51 -3.15
C LYS A 90 9.44 1.60 -1.77
N TYR A 91 9.29 2.73 -1.08
CA TYR A 91 9.78 2.88 0.29
C TYR A 91 9.12 1.87 1.24
N GLU A 92 7.80 1.70 1.16
CA GLU A 92 7.05 0.76 2.00
C GLU A 92 7.57 -0.68 1.84
N ALA A 93 7.81 -1.12 0.60
CA ALA A 93 8.30 -2.46 0.30
C ALA A 93 9.69 -2.71 0.92
N ASN A 94 10.61 -1.75 0.78
CA ASN A 94 11.95 -1.82 1.37
C ASN A 94 11.86 -1.86 2.90
N PHE A 95 11.06 -0.96 3.50
CA PHE A 95 10.89 -0.86 4.95
C PHE A 95 10.28 -2.13 5.55
N LYS A 96 9.28 -2.74 4.91
CA LYS A 96 8.70 -4.02 5.33
C LYS A 96 9.73 -5.15 5.31
N SER A 97 10.57 -5.21 4.28
CA SER A 97 11.64 -6.20 4.15
C SER A 97 12.65 -6.08 5.29
N ASP A 98 13.10 -4.86 5.60
CA ASP A 98 14.06 -4.61 6.66
C ASP A 98 13.48 -4.87 8.05
N ARG A 99 12.21 -4.48 8.26
CA ARG A 99 11.50 -4.79 9.51
C ARG A 99 11.43 -6.30 9.75
N ARG A 100 11.09 -7.09 8.73
CA ARG A 100 11.04 -8.56 8.84
C ARG A 100 12.41 -9.13 9.20
N LYS A 101 13.48 -8.71 8.53
CA LYS A 101 14.85 -9.15 8.84
C LYS A 101 15.25 -8.86 10.29
N LYS A 102 14.90 -7.68 10.81
CA LYS A 102 15.20 -7.30 12.20
C LYS A 102 14.40 -8.15 13.20
N LEU A 103 13.13 -8.41 12.93
CA LEU A 103 12.31 -9.29 13.76
C LEU A 103 12.85 -10.72 13.76
N ASP A 104 13.24 -11.26 12.59
CA ASP A 104 13.84 -12.59 12.47
C ASP A 104 15.17 -12.66 13.25
N TYR A 105 15.98 -11.61 13.21
CA TYR A 105 17.21 -11.51 14.01
C TYR A 105 16.91 -11.54 15.51
N LEU A 106 15.97 -10.71 15.99
CA LEU A 106 15.58 -10.66 17.40
C LEU A 106 14.99 -11.98 17.89
N ALA A 107 14.18 -12.65 17.05
CA ALA A 107 13.61 -13.96 17.37
C ALA A 107 14.70 -15.03 17.50
N LYS A 108 15.69 -15.04 16.60
CA LYS A 108 16.86 -15.95 16.70
C LYS A 108 17.71 -15.68 17.94
N GLU A 109 17.94 -14.41 18.27
CA GLU A 109 18.67 -14.06 19.50
C GLU A 109 17.93 -14.48 20.76
N ALA A 110 16.61 -14.24 20.84
CA ALA A 110 15.80 -14.69 21.97
C ALA A 110 15.83 -16.22 22.15
N GLN A 111 15.83 -16.97 21.04
CA GLN A 111 15.95 -18.42 21.05
C GLN A 111 17.35 -18.89 21.48
N HIS A 112 18.41 -18.22 21.02
CA HIS A 112 19.79 -18.53 21.40
C HIS A 112 20.07 -18.24 22.88
N LEU A 113 19.47 -17.18 23.43
CA LEU A 113 19.56 -16.82 24.84
C LEU A 113 18.64 -17.65 25.75
N ASN A 114 17.96 -18.67 25.21
CA ASN A 114 17.06 -19.57 25.93
C ASN A 114 15.94 -18.85 26.70
N MET A 115 15.49 -17.69 26.20
CA MET A 115 14.45 -16.86 26.80
C MET A 115 13.02 -17.34 26.45
N GLY A 116 12.83 -18.66 26.34
CA GLY A 116 11.51 -19.23 26.11
C GLY A 116 10.60 -19.01 27.32
N TYR A 117 9.40 -18.49 27.09
CA TYR A 117 8.32 -18.62 28.07
C TYR A 117 7.97 -20.12 28.16
N GLU A 118 8.02 -20.68 29.37
CA GLU A 118 7.44 -21.99 29.69
C GLU A 118 5.93 -22.03 29.43
#